data_AF-A0A165WTE9-F1
#
_entry.id   AF-A0A165WTE9-F1
#
_cell.length_a   1.000
_cell.length_b   1.000
_cell.length_c   1.000
_cell.angle_alpha   90.00
_cell.angle_beta   90.00
_cell.angle_gamma   90.00
#
_symmetry.space_group_name_H-M   'P 1'
#
loop_
_entity.id
_entity.type
_entity.pdbx_description
1 polymer ?
#
loop_
_entity_poly.entity_id
_entity_poly.type
_entity_poly.pdbx_seq_one_letter_code
_entity_poly.pdbx_strand_id
1 'polypeptide(L)'
;MKELEDRIKHIEEEIEQINRLDKETYQLTQKLGKVMKLLVELVETNKHIDKNDIDYVLLKLNIDATKYHKLTLLVSKTERMYRKTGEFPNLQEFHQYVIETLSLTDEDKQSFPIEVTENLLKKFAKDEDNLFPVCKKILSTK
;
A
#
# COMPACT_ATOMS: atom_id res chain seq x y z
N MET A 1 -17.65 2.87 50.54
CA MET A 1 -17.98 4.19 49.95
C MET A 1 -16.72 4.86 49.39
N LYS A 2 -15.70 5.15 50.21
CA LYS A 2 -14.46 5.79 49.75
C LYS A 2 -13.73 5.07 48.59
N GLU A 3 -13.62 3.74 48.65
CA GLU A 3 -13.03 2.94 47.56
C GLU A 3 -13.82 3.04 46.25
N LEU A 4 -15.15 3.19 46.33
CA LEU A 4 -16.00 3.35 45.15
C LEU A 4 -15.84 4.76 44.56
N GLU A 5 -15.72 5.78 45.41
CA GLU A 5 -15.46 7.16 45.01
C GLU A 5 -14.06 7.31 44.37
N ASP A 6 -13.04 6.68 44.95
CA ASP A 6 -11.68 6.66 44.40
C ASP A 6 -11.64 5.96 43.03
N ARG A 7 -12.41 4.86 42.86
CA ARG A 7 -12.54 4.18 41.56
C ARG A 7 -13.28 5.02 40.52
N ILE A 8 -14.34 5.73 40.92
CA ILE A 8 -15.08 6.63 40.01
C ILE A 8 -14.16 7.75 39.53
N LYS A 9 -13.43 8.38 40.45
CA LYS A 9 -12.49 9.44 40.11
C LYS A 9 -11.38 8.97 39.16
N HIS A 10 -10.84 7.77 39.39
CA HIS A 10 -9.83 7.20 38.50
C HIS A 10 -10.37 6.97 37.08
N ILE A 11 -11.59 6.45 36.95
CA ILE A 11 -12.25 6.26 35.65
C ILE A 11 -12.49 7.60 34.95
N GLU A 12 -12.88 8.66 35.67
CA GLU A 12 -13.05 10.00 35.10
C GLU A 12 -11.73 10.55 34.55
N GLU A 13 -10.62 10.36 35.28
CA GLU A 13 -9.28 10.76 34.83
C GLU A 13 -8.85 9.96 33.57
N GLU A 14 -9.13 8.66 33.50
CA GLU A 14 -8.86 7.84 32.31
C GLU A 14 -9.68 8.29 31.10
N ILE A 15 -10.97 8.60 31.29
CA ILE A 15 -11.84 9.13 30.23
C ILE A 15 -11.31 10.46 29.68
N GLU A 16 -10.84 11.35 30.55
CA GLU A 16 -10.25 12.62 30.13
C GLU A 16 -8.98 12.40 29.29
N GLN A 17 -8.14 11.44 29.68
CA GLN A 17 -6.94 11.08 28.90
C GLN A 17 -7.31 10.49 27.53
N ILE A 18 -8.31 9.62 27.45
CA ILE A 18 -8.81 9.06 26.19
C ILE A 18 -9.29 10.18 25.28
N ASN A 19 -10.12 11.11 25.80
CA ASN A 19 -10.62 12.24 25.02
C ASN A 19 -9.48 13.13 24.48
N ARG A 20 -8.41 13.33 25.26
CA ARG A 20 -7.23 14.07 24.79
C ARG A 20 -6.53 13.32 23.65
N LEU A 21 -6.32 12.01 23.79
CA LEU A 21 -5.68 11.18 22.77
C LEU A 21 -6.50 11.13 21.48
N ASP A 22 -7.83 11.04 21.57
CA ASP A 22 -8.73 11.08 20.41
C ASP A 22 -8.62 12.41 19.66
N LYS A 23 -8.56 13.52 20.40
CA LYS A 23 -8.39 14.85 19.81
C LYS A 23 -7.03 14.98 19.10
N GLU A 24 -5.96 14.50 19.71
CA GLU A 24 -4.62 14.50 19.10
C GLU A 24 -4.58 13.62 17.84
N THR A 25 -5.16 12.43 17.92
CA THR A 25 -5.27 11.48 16.80
C THR A 25 -6.05 12.10 15.64
N TYR A 26 -7.17 12.76 15.92
CA TYR A 26 -7.95 13.48 14.91
C TYR A 26 -7.12 14.59 14.25
N GLN A 27 -6.43 15.42 15.04
CA GLN A 27 -5.60 16.51 14.50
C GLN A 27 -4.45 15.99 13.63
N LEU A 28 -3.78 14.92 14.05
CA LEU A 28 -2.72 14.28 13.28
C LEU A 28 -3.26 13.68 11.98
N THR A 29 -4.41 13.02 12.03
CA THR A 29 -5.08 12.46 10.84
C THR A 29 -5.40 13.55 9.81
N GLN A 30 -5.91 14.70 10.27
CA GLN A 30 -6.18 15.85 9.40
C GLN A 30 -4.91 16.44 8.78
N LYS A 31 -3.84 16.58 9.58
CA LYS A 31 -2.54 17.07 9.07
C LYS A 31 -1.93 16.11 8.05
N LEU A 32 -1.96 14.81 8.34
CA LEU A 32 -1.47 13.77 7.43
C LEU A 32 -2.24 13.80 6.11
N GLY A 33 -3.58 13.86 6.14
CA GLY A 33 -4.41 13.96 4.94
C GLY A 33 -4.08 15.20 4.10
N LYS A 34 -3.78 16.34 4.72
CA LYS A 34 -3.33 17.55 3.99
C LYS A 34 -1.97 17.35 3.34
N VAL A 35 -1.00 16.77 4.05
CA VAL A 35 0.33 16.49 3.50
C VAL A 35 0.25 15.51 2.33
N MET A 36 -0.55 14.45 2.45
CA MET A 36 -0.76 13.49 1.36
C MET A 36 -1.33 14.17 0.10
N LYS A 37 -2.34 15.04 0.26
CA LYS A 37 -2.90 15.80 -0.87
C LYS A 37 -1.86 16.69 -1.54
N LEU A 38 -1.07 17.43 -0.75
CA LEU A 38 0.01 18.28 -1.29
C LEU A 38 1.08 17.46 -2.03
N LEU A 39 1.42 16.27 -1.53
CA LEU A 39 2.36 15.37 -2.20
C LEU A 39 1.79 14.88 -3.54
N VAL A 40 0.51 14.49 -3.58
CA VAL A 40 -0.16 14.09 -4.83
C VAL A 40 -0.17 15.25 -5.82
N GLU A 41 -0.53 16.46 -5.39
CA GLU A 41 -0.52 17.66 -6.25
C GLU A 41 0.88 17.97 -6.80
N LEU A 42 1.93 17.84 -5.97
CA LEU A 42 3.31 18.06 -6.37
C LEU A 42 3.75 17.05 -7.45
N VAL A 43 3.39 15.78 -7.28
CA VAL A 43 3.69 14.74 -8.28
C VAL A 43 2.88 14.96 -9.56
N GLU A 44 1.58 15.28 -9.47
CA GLU A 44 0.74 15.49 -10.65
C GLU A 44 1.18 16.70 -11.49
N THR A 45 1.68 17.75 -10.85
CA THR A 45 2.14 18.98 -11.52
C THR A 45 3.56 18.87 -12.06
N ASN A 46 4.35 17.91 -11.60
CA ASN A 46 5.72 17.72 -12.06
C ASN A 46 5.78 16.76 -13.25
N LYS A 47 6.15 17.29 -14.43
CA LYS A 47 6.27 16.51 -15.67
C LYS A 47 7.44 15.53 -15.69
N HIS A 48 8.39 15.65 -14.76
CA HIS A 48 9.59 14.82 -14.70
C HIS A 48 9.45 13.63 -13.74
N ILE A 49 8.33 13.51 -13.02
CA ILE A 49 8.08 12.39 -12.11
C ILE A 49 7.27 11.32 -12.86
N ASP A 50 7.68 10.05 -12.71
CA ASP A 50 6.92 8.92 -13.23
C ASP A 50 5.63 8.75 -12.42
N LYS A 51 4.50 8.98 -13.08
CA LYS A 51 3.16 8.85 -12.48
C LYS A 51 2.69 7.41 -12.36
N ASN A 52 3.44 6.47 -12.94
CA ASN A 52 3.20 5.04 -12.81
C ASN A 52 4.07 4.41 -11.71
N ASP A 53 4.77 5.21 -10.90
CA ASP A 53 5.44 4.69 -9.72
C ASP A 53 4.41 4.07 -8.76
N ILE A 54 4.67 2.83 -8.34
CA ILE A 54 3.72 2.07 -7.51
C ILE A 54 3.49 2.74 -6.16
N ASP A 55 4.53 3.27 -5.52
CA ASP A 55 4.37 3.86 -4.18
C ASP A 55 3.56 5.17 -4.29
N TYR A 56 3.74 5.92 -5.37
CA TYR A 56 2.89 7.08 -5.69
C TYR A 56 1.44 6.70 -5.96
N VAL A 57 1.18 5.73 -6.82
CA VAL A 57 -0.19 5.32 -7.18
C VAL A 57 -0.94 4.79 -5.96
N LEU A 58 -0.27 4.01 -5.11
CA LEU A 58 -0.87 3.51 -3.87
C LEU A 58 -1.16 4.63 -2.86
N LEU A 59 -0.30 5.65 -2.80
CA LEU A 59 -0.55 6.85 -2.00
C LEU A 59 -1.79 7.60 -2.52
N LYS A 60 -1.89 7.78 -3.84
CA LYS A 60 -3.03 8.46 -4.50
C LYS A 60 -4.35 7.73 -4.26
N LEU A 61 -4.32 6.40 -4.32
CA LEU A 61 -5.48 5.53 -4.08
C LEU A 61 -5.77 5.30 -2.58
N ASN A 62 -4.99 5.93 -1.69
CA ASN A 62 -5.13 5.77 -0.24
C ASN A 62 -5.16 4.29 0.20
N ILE A 63 -4.29 3.48 -0.41
CA ILE A 63 -4.19 2.05 -0.10
C ILE A 63 -3.51 1.89 1.26
N ASP A 64 -4.15 1.13 2.15
CA ASP A 64 -3.61 0.88 3.48
C ASP A 64 -2.36 -0.03 3.46
N ALA A 65 -1.57 0.06 4.53
CA ALA A 65 -0.33 -0.70 4.67
C ALA A 65 -0.51 -2.23 4.63
N THR A 66 -1.69 -2.73 5.03
CA THR A 66 -1.98 -4.17 5.02
C THR A 66 -2.12 -4.66 3.58
N LYS A 67 -2.85 -3.92 2.74
CA LYS A 67 -2.96 -4.19 1.29
C LYS A 67 -1.61 -4.05 0.59
N TYR A 68 -0.81 -3.05 0.94
CA TYR A 68 0.55 -2.93 0.41
C TYR A 68 1.41 -4.15 0.75
N HIS A 69 1.36 -4.62 1.99
CA HIS A 69 2.09 -5.82 2.38
C HIS A 69 1.63 -7.06 1.60
N LYS A 70 0.32 -7.22 1.35
CA LYS A 70 -0.21 -8.31 0.52
C LYS A 70 0.38 -8.33 -0.89
N LEU A 71 0.67 -7.17 -1.46
CA LEU A 71 1.32 -7.06 -2.77
C LEU A 71 2.73 -7.68 -2.77
N THR A 72 3.50 -7.42 -1.71
CA THR A 72 4.83 -8.03 -1.53
C THR A 72 4.73 -9.55 -1.36
N LEU A 73 3.72 -10.01 -0.61
CA LEU A 73 3.45 -11.44 -0.46
C LEU A 73 3.01 -12.10 -1.78
N LEU A 74 2.29 -11.39 -2.65
CA LEU A 74 1.91 -11.89 -3.97
C LEU A 74 3.17 -12.21 -4.80
N VAL A 75 4.10 -11.28 -4.91
CA VAL A 75 5.38 -11.48 -5.62
C VAL A 75 6.13 -12.69 -5.05
N SER A 76 6.20 -12.78 -3.71
CA SER A 76 6.88 -13.88 -3.03
C SER A 76 6.23 -15.24 -3.26
N LYS A 77 4.88 -15.29 -3.30
CA LYS A 77 4.13 -16.51 -3.62
C LYS A 77 4.35 -16.93 -5.07
N THR A 78 4.32 -15.99 -6.00
CA THR A 78 4.55 -16.25 -7.43
C THR A 78 5.96 -16.77 -7.66
N GLU A 79 6.96 -16.20 -7.00
CA GLU A 79 8.34 -16.70 -7.03
C GLU A 79 8.45 -18.12 -6.46
N ARG A 80 7.79 -18.39 -5.33
CA ARG A 80 7.78 -19.72 -4.73
C ARG A 80 7.11 -20.76 -5.64
N MET A 81 6.04 -20.38 -6.33
CA MET A 81 5.37 -21.25 -7.31
C MET A 81 6.31 -21.53 -8.48
N TYR A 82 6.90 -20.48 -9.06
CA TYR A 82 7.86 -20.59 -10.15
C TYR A 82 9.04 -21.51 -9.82
N ARG A 83 9.63 -21.39 -8.63
CA ARG A 83 10.72 -22.30 -8.21
C ARG A 83 10.28 -23.75 -8.03
N LYS A 84 9.00 -24.00 -7.72
CA LYS A 84 8.46 -25.35 -7.50
C LYS A 84 8.01 -26.04 -8.78
N THR A 85 7.36 -25.31 -9.68
CA THR A 85 6.70 -25.88 -10.86
C THR A 85 7.30 -25.42 -12.18
N GLY A 86 8.10 -24.35 -12.17
CA GLY A 86 8.57 -23.68 -13.38
C GLY A 86 7.53 -22.77 -14.04
N GLU A 87 6.30 -22.74 -13.53
CA GLU A 87 5.19 -21.96 -14.08
C GLU A 87 5.16 -20.54 -13.51
N PHE A 88 4.79 -19.58 -14.34
CA PHE A 88 4.62 -18.19 -13.95
C PHE A 88 3.52 -17.53 -14.80
N PRO A 89 2.77 -16.56 -14.25
CA PRO A 89 1.75 -15.86 -15.01
C PRO A 89 2.39 -14.93 -16.05
N ASN A 90 1.66 -14.62 -17.12
CA ASN A 90 2.03 -13.51 -17.98
C ASN A 90 1.74 -12.16 -17.29
N LEU A 91 2.22 -11.05 -17.88
CA LEU A 91 2.07 -9.70 -17.32
C LEU A 91 0.61 -9.30 -17.10
N GLN A 92 -0.30 -9.65 -18.01
CA GLN A 92 -1.72 -9.32 -17.89
C GLN A 92 -2.39 -10.11 -16.76
N GLU A 93 -2.10 -11.41 -16.65
CA GLU A 93 -2.56 -12.25 -15.55
C GLU A 93 -2.04 -11.74 -14.20
N PHE A 94 -0.77 -11.38 -14.13
CA PHE A 94 -0.18 -10.83 -12.91
C PHE A 94 -0.77 -9.46 -12.56
N HIS A 95 -1.02 -8.60 -13.55
CA HIS A 95 -1.71 -7.33 -13.35
C HIS A 95 -3.11 -7.54 -12.76
N GLN A 96 -3.87 -8.51 -13.27
CA GLN A 96 -5.16 -8.87 -12.73
C GLN A 96 -5.06 -9.37 -11.27
N TYR A 97 -4.06 -10.19 -10.93
CA TYR A 97 -3.82 -10.60 -9.55
C TYR A 97 -3.49 -9.42 -8.63
N VAL A 98 -2.77 -8.41 -9.12
CA VAL A 98 -2.47 -7.18 -8.37
C VAL A 98 -3.75 -6.39 -8.09
N ILE A 99 -4.59 -6.18 -9.10
CA ILE A 99 -5.90 -5.51 -8.98
C ILE A 99 -6.75 -6.20 -7.91
N GLU A 100 -6.85 -7.53 -7.95
CA GLU A 100 -7.61 -8.33 -7.00
C GLU A 100 -7.03 -8.25 -5.58
N THR A 101 -5.71 -8.32 -5.46
CA THR A 101 -4.98 -8.24 -4.18
C THR A 101 -5.21 -6.90 -3.47
N LEU A 102 -5.26 -5.82 -4.24
CA LEU A 102 -5.53 -4.47 -3.73
C LEU A 102 -7.03 -4.18 -3.58
N SER A 103 -7.88 -5.05 -4.14
CA SER A 103 -9.33 -4.89 -4.19
C SER A 103 -9.74 -3.56 -4.82
N LEU A 104 -9.14 -3.25 -5.98
CA LEU A 104 -9.38 -2.00 -6.71
C LEU A 104 -10.77 -2.02 -7.35
N THR A 105 -11.50 -0.92 -7.16
CA THR A 105 -12.77 -0.65 -7.84
C THR A 105 -12.55 -0.33 -9.32
N ASP A 106 -13.61 -0.29 -10.12
CA ASP A 106 -13.49 0.11 -11.53
C ASP A 106 -13.03 1.57 -11.70
N GLU A 107 -13.31 2.43 -10.72
CA GLU A 107 -12.81 3.80 -10.68
C GLU A 107 -11.30 3.82 -10.40
N ASP A 108 -10.84 3.06 -9.40
CA ASP A 108 -9.41 2.95 -9.06
C ASP A 108 -8.57 2.44 -10.23
N LYS A 109 -9.10 1.50 -11.02
CA LYS A 109 -8.44 0.94 -12.21
C LYS A 109 -8.08 2.00 -13.24
N GLN A 110 -8.79 3.13 -13.29
CA GLN A 110 -8.45 4.24 -14.19
C GLN A 110 -7.10 4.89 -13.82
N SER A 111 -6.75 4.85 -12.53
CA SER A 111 -5.46 5.35 -12.01
C SER A 111 -4.43 4.24 -11.82
N PHE A 112 -4.74 2.99 -12.20
CA PHE A 112 -3.87 1.84 -12.04
C PHE A 112 -3.67 1.10 -13.37
N PRO A 113 -3.00 1.71 -14.36
CA PRO A 113 -2.71 1.05 -15.62
C PRO A 113 -1.64 -0.04 -15.47
N ILE A 114 -1.47 -0.89 -16.48
CA ILE A 114 -0.57 -2.04 -16.45
C ILE A 114 0.89 -1.65 -16.21
N GLU A 115 1.29 -0.44 -16.62
CA GLU A 115 2.60 0.15 -16.40
C GLU A 115 2.94 0.28 -14.90
N VAL A 116 1.93 0.43 -14.04
CA VAL A 116 2.13 0.44 -12.58
C VAL A 116 2.58 -0.93 -12.09
N THR A 117 1.98 -2.00 -12.61
CA THR A 117 2.42 -3.38 -12.35
C THR A 117 3.81 -3.66 -12.92
N GLU A 118 4.15 -3.09 -14.08
CA GLU A 118 5.51 -3.19 -14.61
C GLU A 118 6.52 -2.54 -13.67
N ASN A 119 6.23 -1.34 -13.14
CA ASN A 119 7.11 -0.66 -12.20
C ASN A 119 7.30 -1.45 -10.91
N LEU A 120 6.23 -2.05 -10.38
CA LEU A 120 6.29 -2.98 -9.27
C LEU A 120 7.28 -4.13 -9.58
N LEU A 121 7.08 -4.85 -10.69
CA LEU A 121 7.94 -5.97 -11.06
C LEU A 121 9.39 -5.53 -11.28
N LYS A 122 9.63 -4.35 -11.88
CA LYS A 122 10.97 -3.78 -12.06
C LYS A 122 11.64 -3.47 -10.72
N LYS A 123 10.89 -2.99 -9.73
CA LYS A 123 11.39 -2.73 -8.37
C LYS A 123 11.90 -4.01 -7.70
N PHE A 124 11.15 -5.10 -7.80
CA PHE A 124 11.56 -6.41 -7.28
C PHE A 124 12.64 -7.10 -8.13
N ALA A 125 12.69 -6.86 -9.44
CA ALA A 125 13.69 -7.44 -10.34
C ALA A 125 15.10 -6.81 -10.21
N LYS A 126 15.19 -5.59 -9.65
CA LYS A 126 16.44 -4.86 -9.39
C LYS A 126 17.15 -5.28 -8.10
N ASP A 127 16.57 -6.22 -7.35
CA ASP A 127 17.17 -6.77 -6.15
C ASP A 127 18.56 -7.38 -6.45
N GLU A 128 19.59 -6.92 -5.74
CA GLU A 128 21.00 -7.30 -5.95
C GLU A 128 21.21 -8.81 -5.76
N ASP A 129 20.43 -9.42 -4.86
CA ASP A 129 20.47 -10.86 -4.59
C ASP A 129 19.69 -11.69 -5.61
N ASN A 130 19.07 -11.04 -6.61
CA ASN A 130 18.22 -11.66 -7.64
C ASN A 130 17.22 -12.65 -7.01
N LEU A 131 16.60 -12.26 -5.89
CA LEU A 131 15.69 -13.11 -5.11
C LEU A 131 14.40 -13.45 -5.88
N PHE A 132 14.02 -12.60 -6.84
CA PHE A 132 12.76 -12.73 -7.60
C PHE A 132 13.00 -12.81 -9.12
N PRO A 133 13.69 -13.85 -9.64
CA PRO A 133 13.87 -14.05 -11.08
C PRO A 133 12.53 -14.14 -11.83
N VAL A 134 11.45 -14.57 -11.17
CA VAL A 134 10.12 -14.62 -11.79
C VAL A 134 9.68 -13.24 -12.28
N CYS A 135 10.07 -12.15 -11.61
CA CYS A 135 9.71 -10.80 -12.05
C CYS A 135 10.26 -10.48 -13.44
N LYS A 136 11.49 -10.91 -13.74
CA LYS A 136 12.10 -10.75 -15.07
C LYS A 136 11.38 -11.61 -16.12
N LYS A 137 10.93 -12.80 -15.73
CA LYS A 137 10.14 -13.69 -16.61
C LYS A 137 8.78 -13.08 -16.95
N ILE A 138 8.03 -12.61 -15.96
CA ILE A 138 6.74 -11.94 -16.16
C ILE A 138 6.90 -10.69 -17.02
N LEU A 139 7.92 -9.86 -16.76
CA LEU A 139 8.21 -8.66 -17.57
C LEU A 139 8.54 -8.98 -19.04
N SER A 140 9.07 -10.17 -19.33
CA SER A 140 9.40 -10.60 -20.70
C SER A 140 8.20 -11.06 -21.52
N THR A 141 7.02 -11.19 -20.91
CA THR A 141 5.77 -11.55 -21.62
C THR A 141 4.95 -10.33 -22.02
N LYS A 142 5.55 -9.13 -22.03
CA LYS A 142 4.90 -7.89 -22.43
C LYS A 142 4.50 -7.91 -23.91
#